data_AF-A0A1S9BT18-F1
#
_entry.id   AF-A0A1S9BT18-F1
#
_cell.length_a   1.000
_cell.length_b   1.000
_cell.length_c   1.000
_cell.angle_alpha   90.00
_cell.angle_beta   90.00
_cell.angle_gamma   90.00
#
_symmetry.space_group_name_H-M   'P 1'
#
loop_
_entity.id
_entity.type
_entity.pdbx_description
1 polymer ?
#
loop_
_entity_poly.entity_id
_entity_poly.type
_entity_poly.pdbx_seq_one_letter_code
_entity_poly.pdbx_strand_id
1 'polypeptide(L)'
;MEKPSLKFFIVFNLVMNIPLATAMSVGGMIFSGNSDKLLTPALFVNILLGFVFACIVNAVVPIPLIAMNSPKLFRVNAESVPGRVLGNVPVVLIFVIIIGLIMNFANVQIFAGAPFPAFLFAFLGTFIPMYILCFVIAMIFIPIAQGAAGKVCAV
;
A
#
# COMPACT_ATOMS: atom_id res chain seq x y z
N MET A 1 -17.22 -15.85 -11.99
CA MET A 1 -16.15 -14.85 -12.14
C MET A 1 -14.97 -15.59 -12.72
N GLU A 2 -14.67 -15.40 -14.01
CA GLU A 2 -13.44 -15.95 -14.60
C GLU A 2 -12.23 -15.47 -13.79
N LYS A 3 -11.28 -16.38 -13.51
CA LYS A 3 -10.05 -16.01 -12.83
C LYS A 3 -9.36 -14.92 -13.68
N PRO A 4 -8.98 -13.77 -13.10
CA PRO A 4 -8.23 -12.75 -13.82
C PRO A 4 -6.99 -13.39 -14.47
N SER A 5 -6.71 -13.06 -15.73
CA SER A 5 -5.54 -13.60 -16.42
C SER A 5 -4.27 -13.29 -15.62
N LEU A 6 -3.25 -14.15 -15.70
CA LEU A 6 -1.97 -13.92 -15.02
C LEU A 6 -1.38 -12.53 -15.38
N LYS A 7 -1.56 -12.12 -16.65
CA LYS A 7 -1.16 -10.80 -17.15
C LYS A 7 -1.93 -9.67 -16.47
N PHE A 8 -3.25 -9.82 -16.26
CA PHE A 8 -4.06 -8.85 -15.50
C PHE A 8 -3.48 -8.63 -14.10
N PHE A 9 -3.24 -9.73 -13.39
CA PHE A 9 -2.79 -9.70 -12.00
C PHE A 9 -1.40 -9.07 -11.86
N ILE A 10 -0.47 -9.39 -12.77
CA ILE A 10 0.88 -8.83 -12.78
C ILE A 10 0.84 -7.32 -13.05
N VAL A 11 0.14 -6.89 -14.09
CA VAL A 11 0.05 -5.46 -14.46
C VAL A 11 -0.64 -4.66 -13.37
N PHE A 12 -1.75 -5.17 -12.83
CA PHE A 12 -2.47 -4.53 -11.74
C PHE A 12 -1.58 -4.36 -10.50
N ASN A 13 -0.87 -5.43 -10.09
CA ASN A 13 0.04 -5.35 -8.95
C ASN A 13 1.20 -4.38 -9.18
N LEU A 14 1.79 -4.35 -10.37
CA LEU A 14 2.90 -3.43 -10.65
C LEU A 14 2.43 -1.96 -10.60
N VAL A 15 1.36 -1.64 -11.33
CA VAL A 15 0.84 -0.27 -11.44
C VAL A 15 0.30 0.23 -10.10
N MET A 16 -0.17 -0.67 -9.24
CA MET A 16 -0.69 -0.31 -7.92
C MET A 16 0.40 -0.29 -6.83
N ASN A 17 1.24 -1.33 -6.76
CA ASN A 17 2.17 -1.50 -5.64
C ASN A 17 3.41 -0.61 -5.76
N ILE A 18 3.87 -0.27 -6.97
CA ILE A 18 5.02 0.62 -7.14
C ILE A 18 4.73 2.02 -6.58
N PRO A 19 3.63 2.70 -6.98
CA PRO A 19 3.27 4.02 -6.42
C PRO A 19 2.99 3.97 -4.92
N LEU A 20 2.32 2.92 -4.43
CA LEU A 20 2.08 2.74 -3.00
C LEU A 20 3.39 2.58 -2.21
N ALA A 21 4.29 1.69 -2.65
CA ALA A 21 5.58 1.48 -2.00
C ALA A 21 6.44 2.73 -2.04
N THR A 22 6.41 3.48 -3.15
CA THR A 22 7.08 4.77 -3.28
C THR A 22 6.52 5.78 -2.29
N ALA A 23 5.20 5.96 -2.25
CA ALA A 23 4.54 6.88 -1.33
C ALA A 23 4.78 6.51 0.13
N MET A 24 4.71 5.22 0.48
CA MET A 24 5.01 4.73 1.84
C MET A 24 6.45 4.98 2.23
N SER A 25 7.40 4.80 1.32
CA SER A 25 8.82 5.00 1.60
C SER A 25 9.16 6.48 1.76
N VAL A 26 8.68 7.31 0.84
CA VAL A 26 8.86 8.77 0.90
C VAL A 26 8.16 9.35 2.12
N GLY A 27 6.87 9.02 2.32
CA GLY A 27 6.10 9.45 3.47
C GLY A 27 6.71 8.96 4.78
N GLY A 28 7.23 7.73 4.82
CA GLY A 28 7.85 7.16 6.01
C GLY A 28 9.11 7.92 6.41
N MET A 29 9.94 8.29 5.45
CA MET A 29 11.12 9.12 5.69
C MET A 29 10.74 10.53 6.14
N ILE A 30 9.74 11.15 5.51
CA ILE A 30 9.29 12.51 5.88
C ILE A 30 8.71 12.51 7.30
N PHE A 31 7.76 11.62 7.60
CA PHE A 31 7.05 11.62 8.87
C PHE A 31 7.89 11.12 10.05
N SER A 32 8.95 10.34 9.78
CA SER A 32 9.93 9.93 10.80
C SER A 32 11.05 10.93 11.03
N GLY A 33 11.05 12.08 10.33
CA GLY A 33 12.11 13.09 10.43
C GLY A 33 13.42 12.70 9.75
N ASN A 34 13.42 11.67 8.91
CA ASN A 34 14.56 11.21 8.10
C ASN A 34 14.50 11.76 6.66
N SER A 35 13.98 12.97 6.46
CA SER A 35 13.80 13.56 5.12
C SER A 35 15.13 13.84 4.42
N ASP A 36 16.22 13.98 5.17
CA ASP A 36 17.60 14.07 4.70
C ASP A 36 18.03 12.83 3.89
N LYS A 37 17.41 11.67 4.13
CA LYS A 37 17.73 10.41 3.45
C LYS A 37 16.97 10.20 2.14
N LEU A 38 16.08 11.11 1.74
CA LEU A 38 15.26 10.98 0.54
C LEU A 38 16.10 10.89 -0.76
N LEU A 39 17.30 11.48 -0.79
CA LEU A 39 18.18 11.45 -1.96
C LEU A 39 19.31 10.41 -1.83
N THR A 40 19.17 9.49 -0.88
CA THR A 40 20.18 8.45 -0.64
C THR A 40 19.72 7.09 -1.19
N PRO A 41 20.64 6.12 -1.37
CA PRO A 41 20.28 4.75 -1.73
C PRO A 41 19.29 4.10 -0.74
N ALA A 42 19.19 4.60 0.49
CA ALA A 42 18.23 4.12 1.48
C ALA A 42 16.78 4.29 1.03
N LEU A 43 16.47 5.32 0.22
CA LEU A 43 15.12 5.46 -0.35
C LEU A 43 14.83 4.32 -1.31
N PHE A 44 15.77 4.00 -2.21
CA PHE A 44 15.59 2.93 -3.19
C PHE A 44 15.42 1.56 -2.51
N VAL A 45 16.22 1.29 -1.47
CA VAL A 45 16.09 0.06 -0.66
C VAL A 45 14.72 -0.01 0.02
N ASN A 46 14.24 1.10 0.61
CA ASN A 46 12.92 1.15 1.23
C ASN A 46 11.79 0.93 0.21
N ILE A 47 11.90 1.51 -0.99
CA ILE A 47 10.91 1.31 -2.06
C ILE A 47 10.89 -0.15 -2.50
N LEU A 48 12.05 -0.78 -2.70
CA LEU A 48 12.13 -2.19 -3.07
C LEU A 48 11.56 -3.11 -1.99
N LEU A 49 11.90 -2.88 -0.72
CA LEU A 49 11.34 -3.64 0.41
C LEU A 49 9.82 -3.46 0.47
N GLY A 50 9.33 -2.22 0.43
CA GLY A 50 7.90 -1.91 0.43
C GLY A 50 7.17 -2.59 -0.73
N PHE A 51 7.76 -2.62 -1.92
CA PHE A 51 7.19 -3.28 -3.09
C PHE A 51 7.13 -4.80 -2.93
N VAL A 52 8.22 -5.43 -2.45
CA VAL A 52 8.25 -6.88 -2.20
C VAL A 52 7.21 -7.27 -1.16
N PHE A 53 7.11 -6.51 -0.05
CA PHE A 53 6.10 -6.76 0.97
C PHE A 53 4.68 -6.51 0.46
N ALA A 54 4.44 -5.48 -0.36
CA ALA A 54 3.15 -5.26 -0.99
C ALA A 54 2.74 -6.43 -1.90
N CYS A 55 3.68 -6.99 -2.67
CA CYS A 55 3.43 -8.19 -3.47
C CYS A 55 3.10 -9.41 -2.59
N ILE A 56 3.83 -9.63 -1.50
CA ILE A 56 3.56 -10.72 -0.55
C ILE A 56 2.18 -10.55 0.10
N VAL A 57 1.86 -9.36 0.59
CA VAL A 57 0.55 -9.06 1.21
C VAL A 57 -0.58 -9.28 0.21
N ASN A 58 -0.44 -8.86 -1.05
CA ASN A 58 -1.43 -9.13 -2.10
C ASN A 58 -1.58 -10.62 -2.44
N ALA A 59 -0.53 -11.42 -2.27
CA ALA A 59 -0.58 -12.85 -2.50
C ALA A 59 -1.25 -13.60 -1.34
N VAL A 60 -1.10 -13.12 -0.10
CA VAL A 60 -1.60 -13.78 1.12
C VAL A 60 -2.99 -13.28 1.50
N VAL A 61 -3.26 -11.98 1.34
CA VAL A 61 -4.52 -11.35 1.74
C VAL A 61 -5.41 -11.21 0.51
N PRO A 62 -6.69 -11.65 0.55
CA PRO A 62 -7.61 -11.53 -0.57
C PRO A 62 -8.16 -10.10 -0.67
N ILE A 63 -7.30 -9.14 -1.01
CA ILE A 63 -7.60 -7.71 -1.14
C ILE A 63 -8.84 -7.45 -2.03
N PRO A 64 -9.03 -8.11 -3.19
CA PRO A 64 -10.23 -7.90 -4.01
C PRO A 64 -11.52 -8.27 -3.29
N LEU A 65 -11.52 -9.35 -2.49
CA LEU A 65 -12.70 -9.75 -1.73
C LEU A 65 -13.04 -8.73 -0.64
N ILE A 66 -12.03 -8.20 0.03
CA ILE A 66 -12.20 -7.18 1.07
C ILE A 66 -12.77 -5.88 0.46
N ALA A 67 -12.17 -5.44 -0.65
CA ALA A 67 -12.61 -4.25 -1.37
C ALA A 67 -14.06 -4.36 -1.89
N MET A 68 -14.48 -5.55 -2.32
CA MET A 68 -15.85 -5.80 -2.81
C MET A 68 -16.87 -6.00 -1.69
N ASN A 69 -16.46 -6.51 -0.53
CA ASN A 69 -17.37 -6.80 0.57
C ASN A 69 -17.62 -5.60 1.48
N SER A 70 -16.63 -4.70 1.63
CA SER A 70 -16.77 -3.51 2.46
C SER A 70 -17.94 -2.59 2.02
N PRO A 71 -18.12 -2.25 0.73
CA PRO A 71 -19.23 -1.40 0.28
C PRO A 71 -20.59 -2.08 0.42
N LYS A 72 -20.63 -3.41 0.27
CA LYS A 72 -21.86 -4.22 0.44
C LYS A 72 -22.40 -4.14 1.86
N LEU A 73 -21.53 -4.02 2.87
CA LEU A 73 -21.94 -3.84 4.27
C LEU A 73 -22.76 -2.55 4.46
N PHE A 74 -22.45 -1.51 3.69
CA PHE A 74 -23.13 -0.22 3.73
C PHE A 74 -24.21 -0.08 2.64
N ARG A 75 -24.53 -1.15 1.92
CA ARG A 75 -25.49 -1.16 0.78
C ARG A 75 -25.15 -0.13 -0.31
N VAL A 76 -23.87 0.21 -0.45
CA VAL A 76 -23.37 1.10 -1.50
C VAL A 76 -22.89 0.25 -2.68
N ASN A 77 -23.21 0.68 -3.90
CA ASN A 77 -22.72 0.01 -5.10
C ASN A 77 -21.18 0.08 -5.13
N ALA A 78 -20.50 -1.06 -5.09
CA ALA A 78 -19.04 -1.16 -5.05
C ALA A 78 -18.35 -0.51 -6.27
N GLU A 79 -19.05 -0.38 -7.39
CA GLU A 79 -18.51 0.22 -8.61
C GLU A 79 -18.63 1.74 -8.63
N SER A 80 -19.52 2.31 -7.80
CA SER A 80 -19.68 3.75 -7.63
C SER A 80 -18.48 4.38 -6.91
N VAL A 81 -18.24 5.68 -7.12
CA VAL A 81 -17.14 6.41 -6.45
C VAL A 81 -17.19 6.25 -4.91
N PRO A 82 -18.35 6.41 -4.23
CA PRO A 82 -18.44 6.16 -2.79
C PRO A 82 -18.16 4.70 -2.41
N GLY A 83 -18.55 3.75 -3.25
CA GLY A 83 -18.25 2.33 -3.04
C GLY A 83 -16.75 2.05 -3.12
N ARG A 84 -16.04 2.64 -4.07
CA ARG A 84 -14.58 2.50 -4.18
C ARG A 84 -13.85 3.10 -2.96
N VAL A 85 -14.31 4.26 -2.48
CA VAL A 85 -13.80 4.88 -1.24
C VAL A 85 -13.95 3.93 -0.06
N LEU A 86 -15.17 3.41 0.17
CA LEU A 86 -15.48 2.48 1.26
C LEU A 86 -14.73 1.14 1.14
N GLY A 87 -14.50 0.66 -0.08
CA GLY A 87 -13.70 -0.53 -0.37
C GLY A 87 -12.23 -0.35 -0.01
N ASN A 88 -11.68 0.84 -0.27
CA ASN A 88 -10.27 1.13 -0.06
C ASN A 88 -9.90 1.36 1.40
N VAL A 89 -10.84 1.81 2.24
CA VAL A 89 -10.60 2.07 3.67
C VAL A 89 -9.96 0.86 4.37
N PRO A 90 -10.59 -0.33 4.39
CA PRO A 90 -10.00 -1.49 5.05
C PRO A 90 -8.77 -2.03 4.33
N VAL A 91 -8.70 -1.90 3.00
CA VAL A 91 -7.54 -2.36 2.23
C VAL A 91 -6.30 -1.56 2.62
N VAL A 92 -6.37 -0.24 2.54
CA VAL A 92 -5.24 0.64 2.88
C VAL A 92 -4.86 0.48 4.34
N LEU A 93 -5.83 0.24 5.22
CA LEU A 93 -5.58 -0.02 6.63
C LEU A 93 -4.70 -1.26 6.82
N ILE A 94 -5.02 -2.37 6.14
CA ILE A 94 -4.23 -3.61 6.19
C ILE A 94 -2.82 -3.37 5.65
N PHE A 95 -2.68 -2.65 4.53
CA PHE A 95 -1.37 -2.34 3.96
C PHE A 95 -0.51 -1.53 4.92
N VAL A 96 -1.05 -0.45 5.47
CA VAL A 96 -0.31 0.45 6.36
C VAL A 96 0.02 -0.24 7.67
N ILE A 97 -0.87 -1.07 8.22
CA ILE A 97 -0.58 -1.86 9.41
C ILE A 97 0.55 -2.86 9.13
N ILE A 98 0.40 -3.74 8.14
CA ILE A 98 1.35 -4.83 7.92
C ILE A 98 2.67 -4.28 7.39
N ILE A 99 2.65 -3.57 6.26
CA ILE A 99 3.85 -3.10 5.60
C ILE A 99 4.48 -1.97 6.41
N GLY A 100 3.69 -1.06 6.97
CA GLY A 100 4.21 0.03 7.80
C GLY A 100 4.87 -0.47 9.08
N LEU A 101 4.35 -1.51 9.74
CA LEU A 101 5.01 -2.12 10.89
C LEU A 101 6.34 -2.78 10.50
N ILE A 102 6.36 -3.56 9.42
CA ILE A 102 7.58 -4.24 8.94
C ILE A 102 8.64 -3.21 8.55
N MET A 103 8.24 -2.18 7.81
CA MET A 103 9.12 -1.10 7.38
C MET A 103 9.67 -0.29 8.56
N ASN A 104 8.84 0.04 9.55
CA ASN A 104 9.34 0.73 10.75
C ASN A 104 10.24 -0.15 11.60
N PHE A 105 9.93 -1.45 11.71
CA PHE A 105 10.83 -2.39 12.39
C PHE A 105 12.20 -2.43 11.70
N ALA A 106 12.24 -2.54 10.37
CA ALA A 106 13.49 -2.52 9.61
C ALA A 106 14.26 -1.20 9.80
N ASN A 107 13.60 -0.05 9.65
CA ASN A 107 14.27 1.25 9.74
C ASN A 107 14.72 1.61 11.17
N VAL A 108 13.89 1.33 12.18
CA VAL A 108 14.13 1.76 13.57
C VAL A 108 14.95 0.74 14.35
N GLN A 109 14.64 -0.56 14.26
CA GLN A 109 15.39 -1.56 15.00
C GLN A 109 16.61 -2.09 14.25
N ILE A 110 16.45 -2.54 13.01
CA ILE A 110 17.53 -3.21 12.29
C ILE A 110 18.59 -2.20 11.85
N PHE A 111 18.18 -1.11 11.20
CA PHE A 111 19.12 -0.14 10.62
C PHE A 111 19.59 0.94 11.60
N ALA A 112 18.72 1.39 12.51
CA ALA A 112 19.07 2.42 13.49
C ALA A 112 19.47 1.88 14.87
N GLY A 113 19.36 0.57 15.11
CA GLY A 113 19.76 -0.06 16.38
C GLY A 113 18.93 0.37 17.59
N ALA A 114 17.73 0.92 17.39
CA ALA A 114 16.91 1.42 18.48
C ALA A 114 16.26 0.28 19.30
N PRO A 115 15.96 0.52 20.59
CA PRO A 115 15.36 -0.49 21.46
C PRO A 115 13.96 -0.92 20.99
N PHE A 116 13.58 -2.15 21.35
CA PHE A 116 12.38 -2.80 20.78
C PHE A 116 11.07 -2.00 20.89
N PRO A 117 10.78 -1.21 21.93
CA PRO A 117 9.54 -0.43 21.96
C PRO A 117 9.53 0.75 20.97
N ALA A 118 10.71 1.24 20.54
CA ALA A 118 10.83 2.49 19.79
C ALA A 118 10.14 2.44 18.42
N PHE A 119 10.17 1.30 17.72
CA PHE A 119 9.51 1.20 16.42
C PHE A 119 7.98 1.26 16.54
N LEU A 120 7.38 0.79 17.63
CA LEU A 120 5.93 0.84 17.85
C LEU A 120 5.48 2.28 18.05
N PHE A 121 6.20 3.06 18.86
CA PHE A 121 5.89 4.47 19.06
C PHE A 121 6.13 5.30 17.78
N ALA A 122 7.22 5.02 17.05
CA ALA A 122 7.46 5.64 15.74
C ALA A 122 6.36 5.30 14.73
N PHE A 123 5.88 4.06 14.73
CA PHE A 123 4.76 3.63 13.90
C PHE A 123 3.46 4.32 14.28
N LEU A 124 3.10 4.34 15.56
CA LEU A 124 1.87 5.00 16.03
C LEU A 124 1.88 6.51 15.73
N GLY A 125 3.04 7.17 15.88
CA GLY A 125 3.18 8.60 15.58
C GLY A 125 3.05 8.94 14.09
N THR A 126 3.39 8.00 13.21
CA THR A 126 3.35 8.19 11.75
C THR A 126 2.14 7.52 11.08
N PHE A 127 1.35 6.76 11.84
CA PHE A 127 0.28 5.91 11.32
C PHE A 127 -0.80 6.70 10.56
N ILE A 128 -1.38 7.71 11.21
CA ILE A 128 -2.47 8.52 10.64
C ILE A 128 -2.03 9.23 9.35
N PRO A 129 -0.93 10.01 9.33
CA PRO A 129 -0.52 10.70 8.10
C PRO A 129 -0.12 9.71 6.99
N MET A 130 0.50 8.58 7.36
CA MET A 130 0.82 7.52 6.40
C MET A 130 -0.44 6.90 5.78
N TYR A 131 -1.44 6.60 6.60
CA TYR A 131 -2.69 6.03 6.16
C TYR A 131 -3.40 6.95 5.17
N ILE A 132 -3.49 8.25 5.47
CA ILE A 132 -4.10 9.24 4.59
C ILE A 132 -3.34 9.32 3.26
N LEU A 133 -2.00 9.38 3.30
CA LEU A 133 -1.17 9.42 2.10
C LEU A 133 -1.42 8.20 1.20
N CYS A 134 -1.35 6.99 1.78
CA CYS A 134 -1.58 5.75 1.04
C CYS A 134 -3.00 5.66 0.48
N PHE A 135 -3.98 6.18 1.22
CA PHE A 135 -5.36 6.19 0.80
C PHE A 135 -5.59 7.08 -0.42
N VAL A 136 -5.02 8.30 -0.42
CA VAL A 136 -5.09 9.22 -1.56
C VAL A 136 -4.41 8.61 -2.79
N ILE A 137 -3.21 8.04 -2.62
CA ILE A 137 -2.49 7.38 -3.71
C ILE A 137 -3.28 6.20 -4.26
N ALA A 138 -3.86 5.36 -3.38
CA ALA A 138 -4.69 4.25 -3.81
C ALA A 138 -5.90 4.72 -4.62
N MET A 139 -6.58 5.78 -4.20
CA MET A 139 -7.72 6.35 -4.92
C MET A 139 -7.36 6.80 -6.35
N ILE A 140 -6.14 7.32 -6.56
CA ILE A 140 -5.67 7.76 -7.87
C ILE A 140 -5.22 6.58 -8.74
N PHE A 141 -4.44 5.65 -8.17
CA PHE A 141 -3.79 4.60 -8.95
C PHE A 141 -4.65 3.36 -9.18
N ILE A 142 -5.68 3.10 -8.37
CA ILE A 142 -6.62 1.99 -8.62
C ILE A 142 -7.31 2.10 -9.98
N PRO A 143 -7.97 3.22 -10.37
CA PRO A 143 -8.61 3.31 -11.67
C PRO A 143 -7.59 3.21 -12.82
N ILE A 144 -6.37 3.72 -12.61
CA ILE A 144 -5.27 3.61 -13.60
C ILE A 144 -4.83 2.15 -13.75
N ALA A 145 -4.65 1.43 -12.65
CA ALA A 145 -4.26 0.02 -12.63
C ALA A 145 -5.34 -0.86 -13.28
N GLN A 146 -6.62 -0.60 -13.01
CA GLN A 146 -7.74 -1.30 -13.64
C GLN A 146 -7.77 -1.04 -15.16
N GLY A 147 -7.61 0.22 -15.58
CA GLY A 147 -7.58 0.58 -17.00
C GLY A 147 -6.39 -0.02 -17.75
N ALA A 148 -5.20 -0.01 -17.14
CA ALA A 148 -3.99 -0.60 -17.71
C ALA A 148 -4.12 -2.13 -17.82
N ALA A 149 -4.56 -2.80 -16.75
CA ALA A 149 -4.72 -4.24 -16.74
C ALA A 149 -5.83 -4.72 -17.70
N GLY A 150 -6.90 -3.94 -17.85
CA GLY A 150 -7.98 -4.20 -18.83
C GLY A 150 -7.49 -4.14 -20.28
N LYS A 151 -6.66 -3.15 -20.63
CA LYS A 151 -6.08 -3.04 -21.98
C LYS A 151 -5.17 -4.20 -22.34
N VAL A 152 -4.41 -4.72 -21.38
CA VAL A 152 -3.47 -5.84 -21.62
C VAL A 152 -4.19 -7.19 -21.73
N CYS A 153 -5.42 -7.29 -21.25
CA CYS A 153 -6.25 -8.51 -21.37
C CYS A 153 -7.22 -8.47 -22.55
N ALA A 154 -7.40 -7.31 -23.17
CA ALA A 154 -8.13 -7.15 -24.43
C ALA A 154 -7.26 -7.47 -25.67
N VAL A 155 -6.01 -7.89 -25.45
CA VAL A 155 -5.02 -8.33 -26.44
C VAL A 155 -4.65 -9.79 -26.15
#